data_AF-A0A969HMR2-F1
#
_entry.id   AF-A0A969HMR2-F1
#
_cell.length_a   1.000
_cell.length_b   1.000
_cell.length_c   1.000
_cell.angle_alpha   90.00
_cell.angle_beta   90.00
_cell.angle_gamma   90.00
#
_symmetry.space_group_name_H-M   'P 1'
#
loop_
_entity.id
_entity.type
_entity.pdbx_description
1 polymer ?
#
loop_
_entity_poly.entity_id
_entity_poly.type
_entity_poly.pdbx_seq_one_letter_code
_entity_poly.pdbx_strand_id
1 'polypeptide(L)'
;MDGYEKYTVEDFVQEPYFRQWVLHPDAKLEAFWQAWIEKNPSRKAELQETTQLVRLIHTGEIKLDPKRKAVIRQNLLDQVTTTDAGPIGAPHPIKRRVYLGVAAMVALLITTMVFYLNININQEEAPQYYTVQTGAGEKKLLYCPMVRK
;
A
#
# COMPACT_ATOMS: atom_id res chain seq x y z
N MET A 1 0.01 13.69 10.16
CA MET A 1 -0.75 13.74 8.87
C MET A 1 0.26 14.19 7.83
N ASP A 2 1.32 13.40 7.63
CA ASP A 2 2.63 13.98 7.27
C ASP A 2 3.13 13.31 5.98
N GLY A 3 3.18 14.08 4.91
CA GLY A 3 3.61 13.60 3.58
C GLY A 3 3.71 14.72 2.55
N TYR A 4 2.86 15.74 2.66
CA TYR A 4 2.84 16.89 1.73
C TYR A 4 3.92 17.93 2.00
N GLU A 5 4.67 17.83 3.11
CA GLU A 5 5.69 18.81 3.51
C GLU A 5 6.84 18.95 2.50
N LYS A 6 7.11 17.90 1.72
CA LYS A 6 8.19 17.85 0.73
C LYS A 6 7.71 17.98 -0.72
N TYR A 7 6.40 18.10 -0.93
CA TYR A 7 5.83 18.13 -2.28
C TYR A 7 6.20 19.43 -2.95
N THR A 8 6.71 19.40 -4.17
CA THR A 8 6.86 20.62 -4.97
C THR A 8 5.55 20.99 -5.66
N VAL A 9 5.53 22.16 -6.32
CA VAL A 9 4.40 22.60 -7.16
C VAL A 9 4.05 21.53 -8.19
N GLU A 10 5.05 20.92 -8.82
CA GLU A 10 4.87 19.86 -9.82
C GLU A 10 4.22 18.59 -9.22
N ASP A 11 4.59 18.23 -8.00
CA ASP A 11 4.00 17.08 -7.30
C ASP A 11 2.52 17.32 -7.00
N PHE A 12 2.15 18.53 -6.55
CA PHE A 12 0.75 18.89 -6.32
C PHE A 12 -0.07 18.91 -7.61
N VAL A 13 0.50 19.40 -8.73
CA VAL A 13 -0.17 19.36 -10.04
C VAL A 13 -0.47 17.93 -10.49
N GLN A 14 0.38 16.96 -10.15
CA GLN A 14 0.17 15.55 -10.51
C GLN A 14 -0.76 14.81 -9.53
N GLU A 15 -0.93 15.33 -8.32
CA GLU A 15 -1.70 14.70 -7.26
C GLU A 15 -3.22 14.67 -7.60
N PRO A 16 -3.85 13.49 -7.67
CA PRO A 16 -5.26 13.37 -8.02
C PRO A 16 -6.23 14.09 -7.07
N TYR A 17 -6.01 14.02 -5.74
CA TYR A 17 -6.94 14.63 -4.77
C TYR A 17 -6.85 16.15 -4.77
N PHE A 18 -5.66 16.71 -5.01
CA PHE A 18 -5.41 18.13 -5.16
C PHE A 18 -6.07 18.66 -6.44
N ARG A 19 -5.88 17.98 -7.57
CA ARG A 19 -6.57 18.34 -8.82
C ARG A 19 -8.08 18.26 -8.67
N GLN A 20 -8.59 17.22 -8.01
CA GLN A 20 -10.03 17.11 -7.73
C GLN A 20 -10.52 18.27 -6.88
N TRP A 21 -9.80 18.65 -5.82
CA TRP A 21 -10.16 19.82 -5.02
C TRP A 21 -10.19 21.12 -5.83
N VAL A 22 -9.21 21.33 -6.70
CA VAL A 22 -9.12 22.55 -7.53
C VAL A 22 -10.20 22.62 -8.61
N LEU A 23 -10.56 21.48 -9.21
CA LEU A 23 -11.51 21.41 -10.33
C LEU A 23 -12.97 21.18 -9.89
N HIS A 24 -13.15 20.38 -8.83
CA HIS A 24 -14.43 19.97 -8.27
C HIS A 24 -14.37 20.00 -6.74
N PRO A 25 -14.43 21.20 -6.13
CA PRO A 25 -14.31 21.33 -4.69
C PRO A 25 -15.44 20.56 -3.99
N ASP A 26 -15.05 19.62 -3.14
CA ASP A 26 -15.93 18.88 -2.22
C ASP A 26 -15.73 19.44 -0.80
N ALA A 27 -16.80 19.50 0.01
CA ALA A 27 -16.75 20.02 1.38
C ALA A 27 -15.70 19.29 2.24
N LYS A 28 -15.48 18.00 2.00
CA LYS A 28 -14.45 17.21 2.70
C LYS A 28 -13.03 17.60 2.28
N LEU A 29 -12.82 17.84 0.99
CA LEU A 29 -11.52 18.25 0.45
C LEU A 29 -11.20 19.69 0.83
N GLU A 30 -12.19 20.59 0.79
CA GLU A 30 -12.05 21.97 1.23
C GLU A 30 -11.60 22.04 2.70
N ALA A 31 -12.27 21.30 3.59
CA ALA A 31 -11.89 21.25 5.01
C ALA A 31 -10.46 20.73 5.22
N PHE A 32 -10.04 19.74 4.43
CA PHE A 32 -8.68 19.20 4.49
C PHE A 32 -7.63 20.21 4.05
N TRP A 33 -7.81 20.84 2.88
CA TRP A 33 -6.84 21.78 2.34
C TRP A 33 -6.80 23.10 3.12
N GLN A 34 -7.94 23.57 3.65
CA GLN A 34 -7.95 24.72 4.57
C GLN A 34 -7.18 24.42 5.86
N ALA A 35 -7.43 23.27 6.50
CA ALA A 35 -6.68 22.86 7.68
C ALA A 35 -5.17 22.67 7.40
N TRP A 36 -4.81 22.29 6.18
CA TRP A 36 -3.41 22.19 5.76
C TRP A 36 -2.75 23.55 5.56
N ILE A 37 -3.47 24.51 4.95
CA ILE A 37 -3.00 25.90 4.74
C ILE A 37 -2.83 26.62 6.08
N GLU A 38 -3.76 26.45 7.02
CA GLU A 38 -3.67 27.03 8.36
C GLU A 38 -2.42 26.55 9.12
N LYS A 39 -2.03 25.29 8.90
CA LYS A 39 -0.82 24.70 9.48
C LYS A 39 0.46 25.10 8.74
N ASN A 40 0.37 25.51 7.47
CA ASN A 40 1.51 25.80 6.59
C ASN A 40 1.37 27.16 5.89
N PRO A 41 1.33 28.28 6.63
CA PRO A 41 1.08 29.60 6.06
C PRO A 41 2.16 30.05 5.07
N SER A 42 3.41 29.59 5.23
CA SER A 42 4.53 29.86 4.31
C SER A 42 4.33 29.24 2.93
N ARG A 43 3.56 28.15 2.83
CA ARG A 43 3.34 27.38 1.60
C ARG A 43 2.07 27.77 0.87
N LYS A 44 1.30 28.72 1.42
CA LYS A 44 0.09 29.25 0.81
C LYS A 44 0.36 29.81 -0.59
N ALA A 45 1.49 30.49 -0.78
CA ALA A 45 1.88 31.05 -2.07
C ALA A 45 2.10 29.95 -3.12
N GLU A 46 2.86 28.90 -2.78
CA GLU A 46 3.09 27.73 -3.64
C GLU A 46 1.75 27.05 -4.02
N LEU A 47 0.85 26.88 -3.04
CA LEU A 47 -0.45 26.24 -3.26
C LEU A 47 -1.34 27.08 -4.18
N GLN A 48 -1.29 28.40 -4.07
CA GLN A 48 -2.02 29.32 -4.94
C GLN A 48 -1.50 29.28 -6.37
N GLU A 49 -0.18 29.30 -6.56
CA GLU A 49 0.46 29.15 -7.86
C GLU A 49 0.07 27.81 -8.51
N THR A 50 0.15 26.72 -7.74
CA THR A 50 -0.25 25.38 -8.20
C THR A 50 -1.73 25.35 -8.62
N THR A 51 -2.61 25.98 -7.84
CA THR A 51 -4.06 26.06 -8.15
C THR A 51 -4.30 26.78 -9.48
N GLN A 52 -3.56 27.86 -9.73
CA GLN A 52 -3.62 28.60 -10.99
C GLN A 52 -3.11 27.74 -12.15
N LEU A 53 -1.99 27.04 -11.98
CA LEU A 53 -1.43 26.14 -12.99
C LEU A 53 -2.39 24.99 -13.34
N VAL A 54 -2.97 24.32 -12.34
CA VAL A 54 -3.96 23.24 -12.58
C VAL A 54 -5.16 23.76 -13.36
N ARG A 55 -5.67 24.94 -13.00
CA ARG A 55 -6.80 25.56 -13.71
C ARG A 55 -6.41 25.91 -15.14
N LEU A 56 -5.22 26.49 -15.36
CA LEU A 56 -4.71 26.82 -16.69
C LEU A 56 -4.54 25.58 -17.57
N ILE A 57 -3.98 24.50 -17.03
CA ILE A 57 -3.82 23.22 -17.73
C ILE A 57 -5.19 22.64 -18.11
N HIS A 58 -6.15 22.68 -17.19
CA HIS A 58 -7.50 22.19 -17.46
C HIS A 58 -8.26 23.05 -18.48
N THR A 59 -8.19 24.37 -18.38
CA THR A 59 -8.80 25.28 -19.36
C THR A 59 -8.08 25.25 -20.71
N GLY A 60 -6.77 24.99 -20.67
CA GLY A 60 -5.91 24.78 -21.82
C GLY A 60 -6.00 23.37 -22.38
N GLU A 61 -6.98 22.56 -21.95
CA GLU A 61 -7.33 21.31 -22.60
C GLU A 61 -7.57 21.60 -24.08
N ILE A 62 -6.54 21.26 -24.86
CA ILE A 62 -6.64 21.01 -26.28
C ILE A 62 -7.86 20.10 -26.41
N LYS A 63 -8.95 20.64 -26.97
CA LYS A 63 -10.02 19.85 -27.58
C LYS A 63 -9.37 19.05 -28.70
N LEU A 64 -8.65 17.99 -28.34
CA LEU A 64 -8.19 16.98 -29.25
C LEU A 64 -9.47 16.29 -29.68
N ASP A 65 -9.94 16.73 -30.86
CA ASP A 65 -11.02 16.10 -31.59
C ASP A 65 -10.85 14.58 -31.44
N PRO A 66 -11.88 13.84 -30.98
CA PRO A 66 -11.80 12.39 -30.84
C PRO A 66 -11.25 11.71 -32.09
N LYS A 67 -11.45 12.28 -33.29
CA LYS A 67 -10.82 11.81 -34.53
C LYS A 67 -9.29 11.93 -34.51
N ARG A 68 -8.74 13.04 -34.02
CA ARG A 68 -7.28 13.25 -33.89
C ARG A 68 -6.66 12.28 -32.88
N LYS A 69 -7.36 11.97 -31.78
CA LYS A 69 -6.94 10.93 -30.82
C LYS A 69 -6.91 9.54 -31.47
N ALA A 70 -7.91 9.22 -32.29
CA ALA A 70 -7.95 7.95 -33.02
C ALA A 70 -6.83 7.84 -34.05
N VAL A 71 -6.56 8.91 -34.81
CA VAL A 71 -5.47 8.96 -35.79
C VAL A 71 -4.09 8.82 -35.12
N ILE A 72 -3.86 9.50 -33.99
CA ILE A 72 -2.61 9.36 -33.24
C ILE A 72 -2.44 7.94 -32.73
N ARG A 73 -3.52 7.31 -32.21
CA ARG A 73 -3.48 5.90 -31.78
C ARG A 73 -3.18 4.95 -32.92
N GLN A 74 -3.79 5.16 -34.09
CA GLN A 74 -3.56 4.33 -35.26
C GLN A 74 -2.13 4.45 -35.77
N ASN A 75 -1.62 5.68 -35.91
CA ASN A 75 -0.23 5.93 -36.33
C ASN A 75 0.81 5.38 -35.35
N LEU A 76 0.48 5.29 -34.05
CA LEU A 76 1.35 4.65 -33.04
C LEU A 76 1.33 3.13 -33.14
N LEU A 77 0.18 2.51 -33.40
CA LEU A 77 0.06 1.06 -33.60
C LEU A 77 0.74 0.61 -34.89
N ASP A 78 0.63 1.41 -35.95
CA ASP A 78 1.26 1.13 -37.24
C ASP A 78 2.80 1.24 -37.16
N GLN A 79 3.33 2.18 -36.36
CA GLN A 79 4.78 2.32 -36.13
C GLN A 79 5.39 1.20 -35.28
N VAL A 80 4.59 0.50 -34.45
CA VAL A 80 5.06 -0.68 -33.68
C VAL A 80 5.21 -1.92 -34.57
N THR A 81 4.57 -1.94 -35.74
CA THR A 81 4.51 -3.13 -36.61
C THR A 81 5.62 -3.15 -37.68
N THR A 82 6.22 -2.00 -38.01
CA THR A 82 7.19 -1.87 -39.12
C THR A 82 8.59 -1.42 -38.66
N THR A 83 9.04 -1.88 -37.49
CA THR A 83 10.45 -1.72 -37.07
C THR A 83 10.96 -3.02 -36.48
N ASP A 84 11.36 -3.93 -37.36
CA ASP A 84 12.26 -5.03 -37.02
C ASP A 84 13.70 -4.55 -37.19
N ALA A 85 14.40 -4.33 -36.06
CA ALA A 85 15.82 -4.65 -35.81
C ALA A 85 16.41 -3.81 -34.65
N GLY A 86 15.99 -4.13 -33.42
CA GLY A 86 16.60 -3.60 -32.20
C GLY A 86 15.57 -3.61 -31.07
N PRO A 87 15.85 -4.25 -29.90
CA PRO A 87 14.83 -4.41 -28.87
C PRO A 87 14.64 -3.08 -28.12
N ILE A 88 13.89 -2.16 -28.70
CA ILE A 88 13.40 -0.95 -28.03
C ILE A 88 12.08 -1.32 -27.38
N GLY A 89 12.17 -1.72 -26.11
CA GLY A 89 11.05 -1.64 -25.17
C GLY A 89 9.96 -2.68 -25.34
N ALA A 90 10.29 -3.96 -25.25
CA ALA A 90 9.31 -4.93 -24.76
C ALA A 90 8.71 -4.37 -23.46
N PRO A 91 7.38 -4.32 -23.26
CA PRO A 91 6.78 -3.92 -22.00
C PRO A 91 7.38 -4.86 -20.96
N HIS A 92 8.32 -4.35 -20.16
CA HIS A 92 8.91 -5.16 -19.12
C HIS A 92 7.75 -5.66 -18.25
N PRO A 93 7.59 -6.98 -18.05
CA PRO A 93 6.55 -7.54 -17.20
C PRO A 93 6.92 -7.28 -15.73
N ILE A 94 7.11 -6.01 -15.34
CA ILE A 94 7.55 -5.60 -14.00
C ILE A 94 6.44 -5.91 -12.98
N LYS A 95 5.19 -6.07 -13.41
CA LYS A 95 4.09 -6.36 -12.48
C LYS A 95 4.00 -7.83 -12.08
N ARG A 96 4.35 -8.80 -12.95
CA ARG A 96 4.16 -10.24 -12.65
C ARG A 96 5.13 -10.77 -11.58
N ARG A 97 6.35 -10.24 -11.51
CA ARG A 97 7.36 -10.66 -10.51
C ARG A 97 7.11 -10.07 -9.12
N VAL A 98 6.53 -8.87 -9.05
CA VAL A 98 6.14 -8.23 -7.78
C VAL A 98 4.94 -8.94 -7.14
N TYR A 99 3.91 -9.32 -7.91
CA TYR A 99 2.77 -10.08 -7.36
C TYR A 99 3.14 -11.50 -6.89
N LEU A 100 4.13 -12.15 -7.52
CA LEU A 100 4.65 -13.45 -7.07
C LEU A 100 5.42 -13.34 -5.74
N GLY A 101 6.13 -12.24 -5.50
CA GLY A 101 6.81 -12.00 -4.23
C GLY A 101 5.85 -11.71 -3.07
N VAL A 102 4.79 -10.93 -3.32
CA VAL A 102 3.78 -10.60 -2.30
C VAL A 102 3.00 -11.84 -1.84
N ALA A 103 2.63 -12.74 -2.76
CA ALA A 103 1.97 -13.99 -2.41
C ALA A 103 2.84 -14.88 -1.49
N ALA A 104 4.16 -14.92 -1.72
CA ALA A 104 5.09 -15.65 -0.87
C ALA A 104 5.20 -15.02 0.54
N MET A 105 5.18 -13.69 0.65
CA MET A 105 5.19 -13.02 1.96
C MET A 105 3.92 -13.28 2.76
N VAL A 106 2.74 -13.22 2.11
CA VAL A 106 1.48 -13.55 2.77
C VAL A 106 1.43 -15.02 3.18
N ALA A 107 1.91 -15.93 2.32
CA ALA A 107 2.00 -17.35 2.66
C ALA A 107 2.95 -17.60 3.84
N LEU A 108 4.12 -16.95 3.89
CA LEU A 108 5.06 -17.06 5.02
C LEU A 108 4.46 -16.49 6.32
N LEU A 109 3.73 -15.38 6.26
CA LEU A 109 3.06 -14.81 7.43
C LEU A 109 1.94 -15.73 7.93
N ILE A 110 1.17 -16.34 7.03
CA ILE A 110 0.11 -17.29 7.41
C ILE A 110 0.73 -18.58 8.00
N THR A 111 1.79 -19.13 7.40
CA THR A 111 2.41 -20.35 7.92
C THR A 111 3.10 -20.13 9.27
N THR A 112 3.79 -19.01 9.45
CA THR A 112 4.39 -18.64 10.75
C THR A 112 3.32 -18.40 11.81
N MET A 113 2.21 -17.74 11.47
CA MET A 113 1.07 -17.55 12.38
C MET A 113 0.43 -18.88 12.79
N VAL A 114 0.16 -19.78 11.85
CA VAL A 114 -0.41 -21.11 12.14
C VAL A 114 0.57 -21.96 12.96
N PHE A 115 1.87 -21.92 12.66
CA PHE A 115 2.88 -22.63 13.45
C PHE A 115 2.97 -22.12 14.89
N TYR A 116 2.89 -20.79 15.08
CA TYR A 116 2.87 -20.17 16.40
C TYR A 116 1.64 -20.59 17.21
N LEU A 117 0.46 -20.57 16.60
CA LEU A 117 -0.77 -21.05 17.23
C LEU A 117 -0.68 -22.55 17.55
N ASN A 118 -0.08 -23.37 16.68
CA ASN A 118 0.09 -24.80 16.91
C ASN A 118 1.04 -25.08 18.09
N ILE A 119 2.16 -24.37 18.21
CA ILE A 119 3.04 -24.51 19.38
C ILE A 119 2.34 -24.07 20.66
N ASN A 120 1.62 -22.95 20.62
CA ASN A 120 0.95 -22.40 21.80
C ASN A 120 -0.22 -23.28 22.27
N ILE A 121 -0.95 -23.93 21.34
CA ILE A 121 -2.02 -24.88 21.66
C ILE A 121 -1.44 -26.21 22.16
N ASN A 122 -0.32 -26.68 21.59
CA ASN A 122 0.34 -27.91 22.02
C ASN A 122 1.25 -27.74 23.25
N GLN A 123 1.39 -26.52 23.78
CA GLN A 123 1.81 -26.30 25.17
C GLN A 123 0.65 -26.67 26.11
N GLU A 124 0.17 -27.90 26.01
CA GLU A 124 -0.44 -28.52 27.18
C GLU A 124 0.68 -28.69 28.20
N GLU A 125 0.49 -27.99 29.33
CA GLU A 125 1.37 -27.98 30.49
C GLU A 125 1.91 -29.39 30.76
N ALA A 126 3.23 -29.54 30.69
CA ALA A 126 3.87 -30.82 30.96
C ALA A 126 3.35 -31.36 32.31
N PRO A 127 2.87 -32.62 32.38
CA PRO A 127 2.31 -33.16 33.61
C PRO A 127 3.36 -33.07 34.72
N GLN A 128 3.05 -32.31 35.76
CA GLN A 128 3.91 -32.15 36.93
C GLN A 128 3.98 -33.49 37.68
N TYR A 129 5.10 -34.19 37.55
CA TYR A 129 5.38 -35.39 38.35
C TYR A 129 5.99 -34.95 39.68
N TYR A 130 5.27 -35.19 40.78
CA TYR A 130 5.85 -35.05 42.11
C TYR A 130 6.40 -36.40 42.57
N THR A 131 7.63 -36.41 43.08
CA THR A 131 8.19 -37.58 43.76
C THR A 131 7.79 -37.50 45.22
N VAL A 132 7.05 -38.49 45.70
CA VAL A 132 6.71 -38.60 47.12
C VAL A 132 7.54 -39.74 47.70
N GLN A 133 8.29 -39.47 48.76
CA GLN A 133 8.96 -40.50 49.54
C GLN A 133 7.99 -41.01 50.59
N THR A 134 7.68 -42.31 50.55
CA THR A 134 6.93 -42.96 51.62
C THR A 134 7.89 -43.31 52.77
N GLY A 135 7.37 -43.46 54.00
CA GLY A 135 8.18 -43.67 55.22
C GLY A 135 9.10 -44.92 55.22
N ALA A 136 9.01 -45.77 54.19
CA ALA A 136 9.89 -46.92 53.96
C ALA A 136 11.06 -46.62 52.98
N GLY A 137 11.26 -45.38 52.53
CA GLY A 137 12.36 -44.99 51.65
C GLY A 137 12.15 -45.28 50.15
N GLU A 138 11.00 -45.84 49.76
CA GLU A 138 10.65 -46.02 48.35
C GLU A 138 10.18 -44.71 47.71
N LYS A 139 10.78 -44.37 46.56
CA LYS A 139 10.38 -43.24 45.69
C LYS A 139 9.32 -43.71 44.70
N LYS A 140 8.10 -43.17 44.77
CA LYS A 140 7.03 -43.43 43.79
C LYS A 140 6.66 -42.16 43.03
N LEU A 141 6.48 -42.30 41.71
CA LEU A 141 6.01 -41.24 40.82
C LEU A 141 4.48 -41.27 40.80
N LEU A 142 3.84 -40.20 41.25
CA LEU A 142 2.39 -40.07 41.24
C LEU A 142 1.96 -39.05 40.19
N TYR A 143 1.02 -39.47 39.34
CA TYR A 143 0.34 -38.62 38.36
C TYR A 143 -0.95 -38.06 39.00
N CYS A 144 -1.04 -36.74 39.14
CA CYS A 144 -2.23 -36.08 39.67
C CYS A 144 -3.00 -35.40 38.53
N PRO A 145 -4.12 -35.95 38.04
CA PRO A 145 -4.98 -35.24 37.11
C PRO A 145 -5.70 -34.12 37.86
N MET A 146 -5.46 -32.88 37.44
CA MET A 146 -5.97 -31.66 38.05
C MET A 146 -7.52 -31.68 38.08
N VAL A 147 -8.12 -31.67 39.27
CA VAL A 147 -9.58 -31.57 39.47
C VAL A 147 -10.02 -30.15 39.13
N ARG A 148 -10.81 -29.97 38.05
CA ARG A 148 -11.49 -28.70 37.76
C ARG A 148 -12.44 -28.35 38.92
N LYS A 149 -12.27 -27.17 39.51
CA LYS A 149 -13.31 -26.47 40.28
C LYS A 149 -14.13 -25.60 39.33
#